data_AF-A0A6B3IS55-F1
#
_entry.id   AF-A0A6B3IS55-F1
#
_cell.length_a   1.000
_cell.length_b   1.000
_cell.length_c   1.000
_cell.angle_alpha   90.00
_cell.angle_beta   90.00
_cell.angle_gamma   90.00
#
_symmetry.space_group_name_H-M   'P 1'
#
loop_
_entity.id
_entity.type
_entity.pdbx_description
1 polymer ?
#
loop_
_entity_poly.entity_id
_entity_poly.type
_entity_poly.pdbx_seq_one_letter_code
_entity_poly.pdbx_strand_id
1 'polypeptide(L)'
;MTTEVRADLYPSRGAAEMTTPRQDPVIWSAPGAPGPIAAKDLQGYEHDGFLTVDQLITPDEVAVYEAELNRLVSDPAVRADER
;
A
#
# COMPACT_ATOMS: atom_id res chain seq x y z
N MET A 1 30.83 21.46 -4.29
CA MET A 1 29.92 20.42 -3.79
C MET A 1 28.96 20.13 -4.93
N THR A 2 29.18 19.05 -5.65
CA THR A 2 28.43 18.71 -6.87
C THR A 2 27.40 17.66 -6.46
N THR A 3 26.12 18.01 -6.48
CA THR A 3 25.04 17.07 -6.19
C THR A 3 24.91 16.12 -7.37
N GLU A 4 25.06 14.81 -7.15
CA GLU A 4 24.70 13.81 -8.15
C GLU A 4 23.20 13.92 -8.44
N VAL A 5 22.86 14.10 -9.72
CA VAL A 5 21.46 14.06 -10.15
C VAL A 5 21.02 12.60 -10.16
N ARG A 6 20.22 12.22 -9.17
CA ARG A 6 19.57 10.90 -9.14
C ARG A 6 18.57 10.82 -10.30
N ALA A 7 18.67 9.76 -11.11
CA ALA A 7 17.73 9.51 -12.20
C ALA A 7 16.30 9.29 -11.67
N ASP A 8 15.32 9.96 -12.29
CA ASP A 8 13.90 9.71 -12.06
C ASP A 8 13.45 8.54 -12.94
N LEU A 9 13.15 7.41 -12.30
CA LEU A 9 12.74 6.17 -12.99
C LEU A 9 11.24 6.16 -13.33
N TYR A 10 10.45 7.08 -12.76
CA TYR A 10 9.00 7.14 -12.90
C TYR A 10 8.52 8.58 -13.13
N PRO A 11 8.93 9.21 -14.25
CA PRO A 11 8.52 10.57 -14.55
C PRO A 11 7.00 10.66 -14.68
N SER A 12 6.40 11.63 -13.99
CA SER A 12 4.95 11.91 -14.01
C SER A 12 4.68 13.41 -14.13
N ARG A 13 3.44 13.80 -14.47
CA ARG A 13 3.06 15.21 -14.74
C ARG A 13 3.89 15.88 -15.84
N GLY A 14 4.36 15.08 -16.80
CA GLY A 14 5.04 15.56 -18.00
C GLY A 14 4.08 16.26 -18.97
N ALA A 15 4.64 16.83 -20.03
CA ALA A 15 3.88 17.57 -21.02
C ALA A 15 2.97 16.69 -21.91
N ALA A 16 3.12 15.37 -21.84
CA ALA A 16 2.36 14.42 -22.63
C ALA A 16 1.97 13.20 -21.78
N GLU A 17 0.88 12.55 -22.17
CA GLU A 17 0.47 11.27 -21.60
C GLU A 17 1.47 10.17 -21.95
N MET A 18 1.81 9.34 -20.99
CA MET A 18 2.74 8.24 -21.15
C MET A 18 2.38 7.09 -20.21
N THR A 19 2.45 5.86 -20.73
CA THR A 19 2.49 4.65 -19.90
C THR A 19 3.94 4.31 -19.62
N THR A 20 4.34 4.35 -18.35
CA THR A 20 5.70 4.02 -17.91
C THR A 20 5.73 2.59 -17.39
N PRO A 21 6.57 1.69 -17.93
CA PRO A 21 6.68 0.32 -17.43
C PRO A 21 7.23 0.32 -15.99
N ARG A 22 6.81 -0.66 -15.21
CA ARG A 22 7.37 -0.88 -13.86
C ARG A 22 8.83 -1.32 -13.99
N GLN A 23 9.72 -0.69 -13.23
CA GLN A 23 11.16 -1.00 -13.19
C GLN A 23 11.55 -1.85 -11.99
N ASP A 24 10.65 -1.97 -11.00
CA ASP A 24 10.87 -2.69 -9.76
C ASP A 24 10.09 -4.02 -9.72
N PRO A 25 10.58 -5.04 -9.01
CA PRO A 25 9.83 -6.27 -8.82
C PRO A 25 8.58 -6.03 -7.95
N VAL A 26 7.55 -6.85 -8.15
CA VAL A 26 6.36 -6.85 -7.28
C VAL A 26 6.67 -7.55 -5.95
N ILE A 27 7.34 -8.71 -6.02
CA ILE A 27 7.80 -9.46 -4.86
C ILE A 27 9.31 -9.32 -4.74
N TRP A 28 9.77 -8.76 -3.61
CA TRP A 28 11.20 -8.51 -3.37
C TRP A 28 11.94 -9.68 -2.71
N SER A 29 11.20 -10.62 -2.11
CA SER A 29 11.78 -11.83 -1.51
C SER A 29 12.14 -12.85 -2.59
N ALA A 30 13.20 -13.63 -2.36
CA ALA A 30 13.50 -14.79 -3.20
C ALA A 30 12.33 -15.81 -3.18
N PRO A 31 12.11 -16.56 -4.28
CA PRO A 31 11.09 -17.61 -4.30
C PRO A 31 11.29 -18.63 -3.16
N GLY A 32 10.23 -18.90 -2.41
CA GLY A 32 10.26 -19.82 -1.27
C GLY A 32 10.89 -19.26 0.01
N ALA A 33 11.23 -17.97 0.06
CA ALA A 33 11.64 -17.33 1.30
C ALA A 33 10.55 -17.50 2.38
N PRO A 34 10.93 -17.78 3.65
CA PRO A 34 9.97 -17.92 4.72
C PRO A 34 9.25 -16.57 4.98
N GLY A 35 7.94 -16.63 5.17
CA GLY A 35 7.12 -15.45 5.40
C GLY A 35 5.69 -15.80 5.80
N PRO A 36 4.89 -14.80 6.20
CA PRO A 36 3.52 -15.00 6.70
C PRO A 36 2.50 -15.32 5.60
N ILE A 37 2.87 -15.10 4.32
CA ILE A 37 1.99 -15.30 3.16
C ILE A 37 2.41 -16.56 2.41
N ALA A 38 1.45 -17.41 2.03
CA ALA A 38 1.73 -18.62 1.28
C ALA A 38 2.25 -18.30 -0.13
N ALA A 39 3.09 -19.17 -0.70
CA ALA A 39 3.68 -18.95 -2.01
C ALA A 39 2.64 -18.77 -3.14
N LYS A 40 1.50 -19.46 -3.06
CA LYS A 40 0.40 -19.32 -4.01
C LYS A 40 -0.23 -17.93 -3.95
N ASP A 41 -0.39 -17.39 -2.75
CA ASP A 41 -1.02 -16.08 -2.54
C ASP A 41 -0.06 -14.96 -2.97
N LEU A 42 1.26 -15.14 -2.77
CA LEU A 42 2.27 -14.24 -3.33
C LEU A 42 2.28 -14.23 -4.87
N GLN A 43 2.07 -15.38 -5.51
CA GLN A 43 1.92 -15.47 -6.98
C GLN A 43 0.66 -14.74 -7.47
N GLY A 44 -0.45 -14.88 -6.73
CA GLY A 44 -1.67 -14.11 -6.98
C GLY A 44 -1.40 -12.61 -6.88
N TYR A 45 -0.76 -12.16 -5.79
CA TYR A 45 -0.37 -10.77 -5.61
C TYR A 45 0.57 -10.26 -6.71
N GLU A 46 1.54 -11.07 -7.14
CA GLU A 46 2.46 -10.71 -8.22
C GLU A 46 1.74 -10.47 -9.56
N HIS A 47 0.74 -11.30 -9.86
CA HIS A 47 -0.05 -11.20 -11.09
C HIS A 47 -1.13 -10.11 -11.02
N ASP A 48 -1.91 -10.10 -9.94
CA ASP A 48 -3.12 -9.27 -9.80
C ASP A 48 -2.83 -7.88 -9.18
N GLY A 49 -1.72 -7.73 -8.46
CA GLY A 49 -1.34 -6.49 -7.79
C GLY A 49 -2.08 -6.22 -6.47
N PHE A 50 -2.86 -7.18 -5.96
CA PHE A 50 -3.54 -7.11 -4.67
C PHE A 50 -3.66 -8.49 -4.02
N LEU A 51 -3.88 -8.51 -2.70
CA LEU A 51 -4.07 -9.73 -1.92
C LEU A 51 -5.24 -9.53 -0.97
N THR A 52 -6.16 -10.49 -0.92
CA THR A 52 -7.25 -10.52 0.05
C THR A 52 -6.92 -11.50 1.17
N VAL A 53 -7.24 -11.12 2.41
CA VAL A 53 -7.13 -11.98 3.59
C VAL A 53 -8.51 -12.10 4.21
N ASP A 54 -9.04 -13.32 4.27
CA ASP A 54 -10.43 -13.57 4.68
C ASP A 54 -10.76 -12.98 6.05
N GLN A 55 -9.85 -13.13 7.01
CA GLN A 55 -10.02 -12.63 8.37
C GLN A 55 -8.68 -12.16 8.95
N LEU A 56 -8.33 -10.91 8.64
CA LEU A 56 -7.11 -10.30 9.20
C LEU A 56 -7.27 -9.93 10.69
N ILE A 57 -8.49 -9.56 11.09
CA ILE A 57 -8.86 -9.20 12.46
C ILE A 57 -10.16 -9.88 12.87
N THR A 58 -10.33 -10.07 14.17
CA THR A 58 -11.53 -10.69 14.76
C THR A 58 -12.75 -9.75 14.69
N PRO A 59 -13.98 -10.28 14.76
CA PRO A 59 -15.19 -9.44 14.80
C PRO A 59 -15.20 -8.46 15.98
N ASP A 60 -14.65 -8.85 17.14
CA ASP A 60 -14.55 -7.99 18.31
C ASP A 60 -13.59 -6.82 18.06
N GLU A 61 -12.44 -7.08 17.41
CA GLU A 61 -11.51 -6.03 17.00
C GLU A 61 -12.12 -5.09 15.97
N VAL A 62 -12.89 -5.61 15.00
CA VAL A 62 -13.63 -4.77 14.03
C VAL A 62 -14.53 -3.77 14.76
N ALA A 63 -15.32 -4.24 15.74
CA ALA A 63 -16.22 -3.38 16.49
C ALA A 63 -15.46 -2.29 17.28
N VAL A 64 -14.30 -2.62 17.84
CA VAL A 64 -13.44 -1.65 18.54
C VAL A 64 -12.94 -0.57 17.58
N TYR A 65 -12.41 -0.95 16.42
CA TYR A 65 -11.88 0.01 15.45
C TYR A 65 -12.99 0.85 14.78
N GLU A 66 -14.16 0.27 14.53
CA GLU A 66 -15.32 0.99 14.03
C GLU A 66 -15.81 2.05 15.03
N ALA A 67 -15.90 1.71 16.31
CA ALA A 67 -16.30 2.66 17.35
C ALA A 67 -15.31 3.84 17.45
N GLU A 68 -14.02 3.57 17.38
CA GLU A 68 -12.99 4.62 17.41
C GLU A 68 -13.02 5.48 16.14
N LEU A 69 -13.19 4.86 14.97
CA LEU A 69 -13.37 5.61 13.72
C LEU A 69 -14.57 6.55 13.83
N ASN A 70 -15.70 6.07 14.33
CA ASN A 70 -16.91 6.87 14.52
C ASN A 70 -16.70 8.03 15.50
N ARG A 71 -15.94 7.82 16.58
CA ARG A 71 -15.54 8.88 17.53
C ARG A 71 -14.72 9.94 16.82
N LEU A 72 -13.70 9.55 16.06
CA LEU A 72 -12.78 10.46 15.37
C LEU A 72 -13.49 11.29 14.28
N VAL A 73 -14.31 10.67 13.42
CA VAL A 73 -15.00 11.39 12.33
C VAL A 73 -16.08 12.35 12.84
N SER A 74 -16.56 12.14 14.07
CA SER A 74 -17.55 12.98 14.73
C SER A 74 -16.92 14.02 15.65
N ASP A 75 -15.64 13.89 15.99
CA ASP A 75 -14.94 14.80 16.89
C ASP A 75 -14.79 16.19 16.24
N PRO A 76 -15.41 17.25 16.78
CA PRO A 76 -15.33 18.59 16.21
C PRO A 76 -13.90 19.12 16.13
N ALA A 77 -13.02 18.71 17.05
CA ALA A 77 -11.63 19.15 17.05
C ALA A 77 -10.86 18.52 15.87
N VAL A 78 -11.13 17.25 15.55
CA VAL A 78 -10.56 16.56 14.38
C VAL A 78 -11.10 17.17 13.09
N ARG A 79 -12.42 17.45 13.02
CA ARG A 79 -13.04 18.05 11.83
C ARG A 79 -12.60 19.47 11.53
N ALA A 80 -12.19 20.21 12.56
CA ALA A 80 -11.68 21.57 12.43
C ALA A 80 -10.19 21.61 12.08
N ASP A 81 -9.51 20.45 12.06
CA ASP A 81 -8.11 20.36 11.66
C ASP A 81 -8.01 20.22 10.13
N GLU A 82 -7.38 21.21 9.47
CA GLU A 82 -7.22 21.25 8.01
C GLU A 82 -6.01 20.42 7.50
N ARG A 83 -5.28 19.73 8.39
CA ARG A 83 -4.11 18.91 8.01
C ARG A 83 -4.45 17.57 7.39
#